data_AF-A0A2J6PFQ6-F1
#
_entry.id   AF-A0A2J6PFQ6-F1
#
_cell.length_a   1.000
_cell.length_b   1.000
_cell.length_c   1.000
_cell.angle_alpha   90.00
_cell.angle_beta   90.00
_cell.angle_gamma   90.00
#
_symmetry.space_group_name_H-M   'P 1'
#
loop_
_entity.id
_entity.type
_entity.pdbx_description
1 polymer ?
#
loop_
_entity_poly.entity_id
_entity_poly.type
_entity_poly.pdbx_seq_one_letter_code
_entity_poly.pdbx_strand_id
1 'polypeptide(L)'
;GLLLLVVLGCSTTIVVFDKTSTIGEMTKIMCELPLCLGSVLAFLLANRSFQTRFLSAFTTYVNFAVYGNIGMMMGTPADGTLRGMCSKVTCAALFIWIIQQGHRAGWKTVVLHDDLFVFTAVSKSWIFAHALYRFVLLTLPCFGSGRRHRLLELYSLTLTFALSSSSNLPFEYCFGMADTLVVPAVAGWSAIATTFNIIPHDSTNNDLLSNHIGTDADIYLSALSPVVAIFACFKIASAPRRGSRRV
;
A
#
# COMPACT_ATOMS: atom_id res chain seq x y z
N GLY A 1 22.50 3.24 -0.09
CA GLY A 1 23.07 4.60 -0.17
C GLY A 1 22.43 5.41 -1.28
N LEU A 2 22.71 5.08 -2.55
CA LEU A 2 22.20 5.80 -3.72
C LEU A 2 20.67 5.96 -3.72
N LEU A 3 19.92 4.88 -3.48
CA LEU A 3 18.45 4.94 -3.48
C LEU A 3 17.90 5.93 -2.44
N LEU A 4 18.52 6.03 -1.27
CA LEU A 4 18.11 7.01 -0.24
C LEU A 4 18.36 8.45 -0.74
N LEU A 5 19.50 8.72 -1.38
CA LEU A 5 19.77 10.03 -1.98
C LEU A 5 18.77 10.39 -3.06
N VAL A 6 18.38 9.42 -3.89
CA VAL A 6 17.33 9.60 -4.90
C VAL A 6 15.99 9.94 -4.23
N VAL A 7 15.58 9.21 -3.19
CA VAL A 7 14.33 9.48 -2.46
C VAL A 7 14.33 10.88 -1.86
N LEU A 8 15.41 11.28 -1.20
CA LEU A 8 15.54 12.62 -0.61
C LEU A 8 15.54 13.71 -1.70
N GLY A 9 16.29 13.52 -2.78
CA GLY A 9 16.35 14.45 -3.92
C GLY A 9 14.98 14.63 -4.60
N CYS A 10 14.26 13.54 -4.86
CA CYS A 10 12.90 13.59 -5.40
C CYS A 10 11.95 14.32 -4.44
N SER A 11 12.04 14.02 -3.14
CA SER A 11 11.21 14.68 -2.12
C SER A 11 11.46 16.18 -2.09
N THR A 12 12.72 16.61 -2.07
CA THR A 12 13.09 18.04 -2.10
C THR A 12 12.63 18.70 -3.39
N THR A 13 12.78 18.03 -4.54
CA THR A 13 12.32 18.56 -5.82
C THR A 13 10.81 18.81 -5.79
N ILE A 14 10.03 17.85 -5.30
CA ILE A 14 8.57 18.00 -5.19
C ILE A 14 8.22 19.17 -4.25
N VAL A 15 8.80 19.24 -3.04
CA VAL A 15 8.51 20.34 -2.09
C VAL A 15 8.82 21.72 -2.67
N VAL A 16 9.93 21.85 -3.39
CA VAL A 16 10.38 23.15 -3.91
C VAL A 16 9.55 23.58 -5.12
N PHE A 17 9.32 22.67 -6.06
CA PHE A 17 8.78 22.99 -7.39
C PHE A 17 7.29 22.74 -7.54
N ASP A 18 6.68 21.86 -6.73
CA ASP A 18 5.24 21.62 -6.80
C ASP A 18 4.47 22.77 -6.12
N LYS A 19 3.73 23.53 -6.93
CA LYS A 19 2.84 24.61 -6.49
C LYS A 19 1.36 24.28 -6.69
N THR A 20 1.07 23.09 -7.20
CA THR A 20 -0.24 22.72 -7.72
C THR A 20 -0.95 21.70 -6.84
N SER A 21 -0.21 20.84 -6.14
CA SER A 21 -0.82 19.84 -5.27
C SER A 21 -1.50 20.46 -4.05
N THR A 22 -2.62 19.84 -3.68
CA THR A 22 -3.32 20.12 -2.44
C THR A 22 -2.50 19.72 -1.22
N ILE A 23 -2.84 20.25 -0.04
CA ILE A 23 -2.20 19.86 1.23
C ILE A 23 -2.29 18.34 1.45
N GLY A 24 -3.42 17.72 1.10
CA GLY A 24 -3.62 16.28 1.24
C GLY A 24 -2.70 15.46 0.34
N GLU A 25 -2.56 15.85 -0.93
CA GLU A 25 -1.66 15.19 -1.88
C GLU A 25 -0.20 15.35 -1.47
N MET A 26 0.21 16.56 -1.08
CA MET A 26 1.56 16.82 -0.58
C MET A 26 1.86 16.01 0.69
N THR A 27 0.90 15.94 1.62
CA THR A 27 1.04 15.13 2.85
C THR A 27 1.21 13.65 2.51
N LYS A 28 0.42 13.13 1.57
CA LYS A 28 0.53 11.74 1.10
C LYS A 28 1.91 11.47 0.53
N ILE A 29 2.42 12.35 -0.35
CA ILE A 29 3.74 12.21 -0.96
C ILE A 29 4.84 12.23 0.11
N MET A 30 4.77 13.14 1.09
CA MET A 30 5.75 13.20 2.19
C MET A 30 5.68 11.97 3.11
N CYS A 31 4.49 11.42 3.34
CA CYS A 31 4.33 10.17 4.08
C CYS A 31 4.92 8.97 3.33
N GLU A 32 4.76 8.90 2.01
CA GLU A 32 5.20 7.76 1.19
C GLU A 32 6.69 7.80 0.86
N LEU A 33 7.25 8.95 0.45
CA LEU A 33 8.63 9.06 0.01
C LEU A 33 9.63 9.17 1.19
N PRO A 34 9.81 10.35 1.82
CA PRO A 34 10.87 10.51 2.81
C PRO A 34 10.54 9.79 4.12
N LEU A 35 9.26 9.80 4.56
CA LEU A 35 8.89 9.17 5.82
C LEU A 35 8.84 7.65 5.69
N CYS A 36 8.12 7.07 4.73
CA CYS A 36 8.06 5.61 4.60
C CYS A 36 9.34 5.03 3.96
N LEU A 37 9.56 5.21 2.65
CA LEU A 37 10.71 4.59 1.98
C LEU A 37 12.05 5.14 2.48
N GLY A 38 12.15 6.44 2.70
CA GLY A 38 13.36 7.08 3.20
C GLY A 38 13.77 6.56 4.58
N SER A 39 12.84 6.41 5.53
CA SER A 39 13.16 5.87 6.86
C SER A 39 13.57 4.40 6.81
N VAL A 40 12.91 3.58 5.97
CA VAL A 40 13.29 2.17 5.79
C VAL A 40 14.70 2.06 5.25
N LEU A 41 15.03 2.82 4.19
CA LEU A 41 16.38 2.83 3.63
C LEU A 41 17.43 3.38 4.60
N ALA A 42 17.11 4.44 5.36
CA ALA A 42 18.00 4.98 6.38
C ALA A 42 18.26 3.96 7.50
N PHE A 43 17.23 3.24 7.95
CA PHE A 43 17.37 2.20 8.96
C PHE A 43 18.19 1.00 8.46
N LEU A 44 18.00 0.59 7.21
CA LEU A 44 18.79 -0.47 6.57
C LEU A 44 20.27 -0.08 6.42
N LEU A 45 20.57 1.20 6.16
CA LEU A 45 21.95 1.71 6.06
C LEU A 45 22.61 1.98 7.42
N ALA A 46 21.83 2.05 8.50
CA ALA A 46 22.37 2.25 9.83
C ALA A 46 23.23 1.06 10.27
N ASN A 47 24.18 1.31 11.17
CA ASN A 47 25.03 0.24 11.69
C ASN A 47 24.21 -0.80 12.47
N ARG A 48 24.73 -2.04 12.57
CA ARG A 48 24.03 -3.14 13.26
C ARG A 48 23.70 -2.83 14.72
N SER A 49 24.55 -2.07 15.41
CA SER A 49 24.32 -1.64 16.80
C SER A 49 23.09 -0.73 16.93
N PHE A 50 22.92 0.21 16.00
CA PHE A 50 21.75 1.07 15.94
C PHE A 50 20.50 0.26 15.59
N GLN A 51 20.58 -0.62 14.59
CA GLN A 51 19.47 -1.47 14.18
C GLN A 51 18.95 -2.31 15.35
N THR A 52 19.83 -3.02 16.07
CA THR A 52 19.40 -3.87 17.19
C THR A 52 18.80 -3.06 18.34
N ARG A 53 19.38 -1.89 18.65
CA ARG A 53 18.89 -1.01 19.72
C ARG A 53 17.51 -0.43 19.41
N PHE A 54 17.26 -0.04 18.16
CA PHE A 54 16.04 0.65 17.75
C PHE A 54 15.03 -0.23 17.02
N LEU A 55 15.30 -1.53 16.83
CA LEU A 55 14.42 -2.45 16.10
C LEU A 55 12.98 -2.45 16.62
N SER A 56 12.80 -2.42 17.94
CA SER A 56 11.46 -2.40 18.56
C SER A 56 10.68 -1.11 18.24
N ALA A 57 11.36 0.04 18.34
CA ALA A 57 10.77 1.33 18.00
C ALA A 57 10.46 1.42 16.51
N PHE A 58 11.37 0.94 15.66
CA PHE A 58 11.19 0.88 14.22
C PHE A 58 10.06 -0.08 13.81
N THR A 59 9.93 -1.23 14.47
CA THR A 59 8.81 -2.15 14.25
C THR A 59 7.47 -1.49 14.58
N THR A 60 7.42 -0.75 15.68
CA THR A 60 6.24 0.03 16.07
C THR A 60 5.91 1.09 15.02
N TYR A 61 6.92 1.83 14.56
CA TYR A 61 6.78 2.83 13.50
C TYR A 61 6.22 2.22 12.21
N VAL A 62 6.78 1.10 11.73
CA VAL A 62 6.29 0.45 10.50
C VAL A 62 4.88 -0.09 10.68
N ASN A 63 4.55 -0.67 11.84
CA ASN A 63 3.18 -1.08 12.13
C ASN A 63 2.20 0.09 12.03
N PHE A 64 2.53 1.24 12.64
CA PHE A 64 1.70 2.44 12.51
C PHE A 64 1.58 2.92 11.06
N ALA A 65 2.66 2.88 10.29
CA ALA A 65 2.63 3.26 8.87
C ALA A 65 1.73 2.32 8.04
N VAL A 66 1.87 1.00 8.22
CA VAL A 66 1.08 -0.01 7.49
C VAL A 66 -0.41 0.08 7.85
N TYR A 67 -0.74 0.06 9.14
CA TYR A 67 -2.14 0.13 9.58
C TYR A 67 -2.73 1.51 9.30
N GLY A 68 -1.97 2.59 9.48
CA GLY A 68 -2.40 3.94 9.14
C GLY A 68 -2.73 4.07 7.66
N ASN A 69 -1.87 3.57 6.77
CA ASN A 69 -2.10 3.63 5.32
C ASN A 69 -3.39 2.88 4.92
N ILE A 70 -3.56 1.64 5.38
CA ILE A 70 -4.77 0.86 5.07
C ILE A 70 -6.01 1.50 5.71
N GLY A 71 -5.91 1.98 6.95
CA GLY A 71 -7.01 2.62 7.65
C GLY A 71 -7.48 3.92 6.98
N MET A 72 -6.55 4.73 6.47
CA MET A 72 -6.86 5.95 5.72
C MET A 72 -7.64 5.64 4.42
N MET A 73 -7.47 4.47 3.81
CA MET A 73 -8.23 4.09 2.61
C MET A 73 -9.74 3.97 2.87
N MET A 74 -10.19 3.75 4.13
CA MET A 74 -11.61 3.81 4.48
C MET A 74 -12.20 5.22 4.36
N GLY A 75 -11.35 6.25 4.46
CA GLY A 75 -11.71 7.65 4.30
C GLY A 75 -11.94 8.07 2.84
N THR A 76 -11.62 7.20 1.88
CA THR A 76 -11.87 7.46 0.45
C THR A 76 -13.34 7.81 0.23
N PRO A 77 -13.66 8.93 -0.45
CA PRO A 77 -15.04 9.32 -0.68
C PRO A 77 -15.76 8.25 -1.51
N ALA A 78 -16.98 7.91 -1.09
CA ALA A 78 -17.79 6.91 -1.79
C ALA A 78 -18.64 7.53 -2.91
N ASP A 79 -18.75 8.87 -2.93
CA ASP A 79 -19.53 9.67 -3.89
C ASP A 79 -20.96 9.14 -4.13
N GLY A 80 -21.56 8.53 -3.10
CA GLY A 80 -22.89 7.91 -3.16
C GLY A 80 -22.98 6.64 -4.01
N THR A 81 -21.86 6.13 -4.53
CA THR A 81 -21.83 4.95 -5.40
C THR A 81 -21.87 3.64 -4.60
N LEU A 82 -22.58 2.64 -5.12
CA LEU A 82 -22.58 1.28 -4.57
C LEU A 82 -21.16 0.73 -4.47
N ARG A 83 -20.34 0.94 -5.52
CA ARG A 83 -18.95 0.50 -5.57
C ARG A 83 -18.09 1.13 -4.48
N GLY A 84 -18.25 2.43 -4.24
CA GLY A 84 -17.56 3.14 -3.16
C GLY A 84 -17.95 2.59 -1.78
N MET A 85 -19.24 2.34 -1.55
CA MET A 85 -19.72 1.73 -0.30
C MET A 85 -19.19 0.31 -0.09
N CYS A 86 -19.25 -0.55 -1.11
CA CYS A 86 -18.70 -1.90 -1.06
C CYS A 86 -17.19 -1.89 -0.81
N SER A 87 -16.46 -0.96 -1.42
CA SER A 87 -15.02 -0.77 -1.20
C SER A 87 -14.72 -0.42 0.26
N LYS A 88 -15.52 0.45 0.91
CA LYS A 88 -15.34 0.77 2.33
C LYS A 88 -15.53 -0.44 3.24
N VAL A 89 -16.61 -1.21 3.01
CA VAL A 89 -16.87 -2.43 3.79
C VAL A 89 -15.73 -3.44 3.62
N THR A 90 -15.27 -3.62 2.38
CA THR A 90 -14.15 -4.51 2.06
C THR A 90 -12.86 -4.06 2.75
N CYS A 91 -12.56 -2.76 2.71
CA CYS A 91 -11.42 -2.16 3.39
C CYS A 91 -11.47 -2.42 4.90
N ALA A 92 -12.63 -2.20 5.54
CA ALA A 92 -12.80 -2.44 6.96
C ALA A 92 -12.56 -3.92 7.33
N ALA A 93 -13.08 -4.85 6.53
CA ALA A 93 -12.84 -6.28 6.74
C ALA A 93 -11.34 -6.64 6.59
N LEU A 94 -10.67 -6.14 5.54
CA LEU A 94 -9.23 -6.37 5.35
C LEU A 94 -8.37 -5.73 6.45
N PHE A 95 -8.78 -4.56 6.95
CA PHE A 95 -8.12 -3.84 8.03
C PHE A 95 -8.22 -4.61 9.36
N ILE A 96 -9.42 -5.11 9.69
CA ILE A 96 -9.60 -5.97 10.88
C ILE A 96 -8.75 -7.25 10.73
N TRP A 97 -8.71 -7.84 9.53
CA TRP A 97 -7.94 -9.05 9.29
C TRP A 97 -6.43 -8.81 9.50
N ILE A 98 -5.85 -7.72 8.97
CA ILE A 98 -4.43 -7.45 9.15
C ILE A 98 -4.08 -7.11 10.61
N ILE A 99 -4.95 -6.38 11.33
CA ILE A 99 -4.79 -6.14 12.78
C ILE A 99 -4.75 -7.48 13.54
N GLN A 100 -5.66 -8.39 13.21
CA GLN A 100 -5.69 -9.72 13.84
C GLN A 100 -4.40 -10.51 13.55
N GLN A 101 -3.83 -10.38 12.35
CA GLN A 101 -2.54 -10.99 12.01
C GLN A 101 -1.38 -10.37 12.77
N GLY A 102 -1.30 -9.04 12.84
CA GLY A 102 -0.31 -8.30 13.64
C GLY A 102 -0.35 -8.68 15.11
N HIS A 103 -1.55 -8.74 15.69
CA HIS A 103 -1.75 -9.17 17.08
C HIS A 103 -1.30 -10.63 17.30
N ARG A 104 -1.56 -11.55 16.36
CA ARG A 104 -1.10 -12.94 16.44
C ARG A 104 0.42 -13.08 16.34
N ALA A 105 1.07 -12.23 15.55
CA ALA A 105 2.53 -12.11 15.50
C ALA A 105 3.11 -11.41 16.75
N GLY A 106 2.28 -11.03 17.73
CA GLY A 106 2.71 -10.31 18.93
C GLY A 106 3.30 -8.94 18.63
N TRP A 107 2.85 -8.30 17.53
CA TRP A 107 3.34 -7.03 17.02
C TRP A 107 4.82 -7.01 16.61
N LYS A 108 5.50 -8.17 16.63
CA LYS A 108 6.87 -8.36 16.13
C LYS A 108 6.81 -8.73 14.65
N THR A 109 6.41 -7.75 13.85
CA THR A 109 6.06 -7.94 12.43
C THR A 109 7.24 -7.72 11.49
N VAL A 110 8.38 -7.27 12.02
CA VAL A 110 9.56 -6.88 11.25
C VAL A 110 10.73 -7.79 11.57
N VAL A 111 11.38 -8.28 10.52
CA VAL A 111 12.67 -8.97 10.59
C VAL A 111 13.62 -8.34 9.57
N LEU A 112 14.90 -8.20 9.93
CA LEU A 112 15.94 -7.79 8.99
C LEU A 112 16.64 -9.03 8.45
N HIS A 113 16.74 -9.16 7.13
CA HIS A 113 17.44 -10.28 6.48
C HIS A 113 18.27 -9.73 5.31
N ASP A 114 19.60 -9.83 5.38
CA ASP A 114 20.53 -9.43 4.30
C ASP A 114 20.15 -8.10 3.61
N ASP A 115 20.04 -7.05 4.41
CA ASP A 115 19.70 -5.68 4.00
C ASP A 115 18.30 -5.51 3.38
N LEU A 116 17.42 -6.51 3.55
CA LEU A 116 16.00 -6.43 3.31
C LEU A 116 15.22 -6.23 4.60
N PHE A 117 14.20 -5.38 4.50
CA PHE A 117 13.17 -5.24 5.51
C PHE A 117 12.05 -6.25 5.22
N VAL A 118 11.85 -7.21 6.11
CA VAL A 118 10.87 -8.28 5.94
C VAL A 118 9.67 -8.03 6.84
N PHE A 119 8.46 -8.04 6.26
CA PHE A 119 7.22 -7.91 7.02
C PHE A 119 6.52 -9.27 7.15
N THR A 120 6.60 -9.90 8.32
CA THR A 120 6.20 -11.29 8.53
C THR A 120 4.74 -11.47 8.97
N ALA A 121 4.02 -10.38 9.20
CA ALA A 121 2.65 -10.47 9.71
C ALA A 121 1.61 -10.80 8.64
N VAL A 122 1.88 -10.52 7.36
CA VAL A 122 0.90 -10.76 6.29
C VAL A 122 0.92 -12.21 5.81
N SER A 123 -0.26 -12.74 5.48
CA SER A 123 -0.38 -14.03 4.79
C SER A 123 -0.55 -13.85 3.27
N LYS A 124 -0.17 -14.85 2.47
CA LYS A 124 -0.44 -14.88 1.02
C LYS A 124 -1.90 -14.56 0.67
N SER A 125 -2.85 -15.18 1.38
CA SER A 125 -4.29 -14.94 1.15
C SER A 125 -4.69 -13.48 1.40
N TRP A 126 -4.10 -12.83 2.40
CA TRP A 126 -4.36 -11.42 2.68
C TRP A 126 -3.75 -10.55 1.58
N ILE A 127 -2.53 -10.83 1.12
CA ILE A 127 -1.86 -10.11 0.03
C ILE A 127 -2.71 -10.13 -1.24
N PHE A 128 -3.18 -11.31 -1.68
CA PHE A 128 -4.01 -11.41 -2.89
C PHE A 128 -5.38 -10.73 -2.71
N ALA A 129 -6.01 -10.88 -1.54
CA ALA A 129 -7.28 -10.20 -1.26
C ALA A 129 -7.13 -8.67 -1.24
N HIS A 130 -6.04 -8.18 -0.66
CA HIS A 130 -5.69 -6.76 -0.64
C HIS A 130 -5.37 -6.24 -2.05
N ALA A 131 -4.63 -6.99 -2.86
CA ALA A 131 -4.34 -6.63 -4.24
C ALA A 131 -5.61 -6.51 -5.10
N LEU A 132 -6.54 -7.47 -4.97
CA LEU A 132 -7.85 -7.40 -5.64
C LEU A 132 -8.66 -6.20 -5.18
N TYR A 133 -8.71 -5.96 -3.86
CA TYR A 133 -9.38 -4.79 -3.30
C TYR A 133 -8.76 -3.49 -3.83
N ARG A 134 -7.44 -3.35 -3.79
CA ARG A 134 -6.72 -2.14 -4.19
C ARG A 134 -6.83 -1.89 -5.69
N PHE A 135 -6.86 -2.95 -6.50
CA PHE A 135 -7.20 -2.85 -7.93
C PHE A 135 -8.59 -2.23 -8.13
N VAL A 136 -9.62 -2.74 -7.45
CA VAL A 136 -10.98 -2.18 -7.52
C VAL A 136 -11.01 -0.73 -7.01
N LEU A 137 -10.36 -0.45 -5.89
CA LEU A 137 -10.30 0.87 -5.27
C LEU A 137 -9.68 1.91 -6.21
N LEU A 138 -8.53 1.60 -6.81
CA LEU A 138 -7.79 2.52 -7.70
C LEU A 138 -8.49 2.77 -9.02
N THR A 139 -9.57 2.04 -9.32
CA THR A 139 -10.43 2.35 -10.46
C THR A 139 -11.52 3.36 -10.14
N LEU A 140 -11.73 3.74 -8.86
CA LEU A 140 -12.75 4.72 -8.44
C LEU A 140 -12.51 6.10 -9.06
N PRO A 141 -13.60 6.83 -9.42
CA PRO A 141 -13.50 8.15 -10.04
C PRO A 141 -12.65 9.15 -9.23
N CYS A 142 -12.65 9.01 -7.89
CA CYS A 142 -11.88 9.86 -6.98
C CYS A 142 -10.34 9.71 -7.12
N PHE A 143 -9.84 8.69 -7.82
CA PHE A 143 -8.41 8.51 -8.12
C PHE A 143 -8.02 9.02 -9.53
N GLY A 144 -8.84 9.86 -10.17
CA GLY A 144 -8.59 10.42 -11.51
C GLY A 144 -8.71 9.35 -12.62
N SER A 145 -7.98 9.45 -13.74
CA SER A 145 -8.04 8.40 -14.78
C SER A 145 -7.56 7.03 -14.29
N GLY A 146 -7.00 6.94 -13.08
CA GLY A 146 -6.41 5.74 -12.50
C GLY A 146 -5.23 5.19 -13.31
N ARG A 147 -4.94 5.69 -14.53
CA ARG A 147 -3.98 5.09 -15.46
C ARG A 147 -2.59 4.97 -14.87
N ARG A 148 -2.16 5.97 -14.10
CA ARG A 148 -0.83 6.01 -13.47
C ARG A 148 -0.66 4.99 -12.33
N HIS A 149 -1.75 4.53 -11.72
CA HIS A 149 -1.73 3.62 -10.57
C HIS A 149 -2.36 2.25 -10.86
N ARG A 150 -2.93 2.01 -12.06
CA ARG A 150 -3.60 0.75 -12.42
C ARG A 150 -2.69 -0.49 -12.33
N LEU A 151 -1.40 -0.32 -12.63
CA LEU A 151 -0.42 -1.41 -12.61
C LEU A 151 0.32 -1.54 -11.27
N LEU A 152 -0.05 -0.75 -10.27
CA LEU A 152 0.60 -0.71 -8.97
C LEU A 152 0.69 -2.11 -8.35
N GLU A 153 -0.43 -2.83 -8.32
CA GLU A 153 -0.48 -4.19 -7.75
C GLU A 153 0.31 -5.19 -8.58
N LEU A 154 0.31 -5.06 -9.92
CA LEU A 154 1.13 -5.90 -10.77
C LEU A 154 2.62 -5.69 -10.47
N TYR A 155 3.06 -4.44 -10.30
CA TYR A 155 4.43 -4.10 -9.93
C TYR A 155 4.78 -4.61 -8.54
N SER A 156 3.94 -4.38 -7.52
CA SER A 156 4.17 -4.87 -6.16
C SER A 156 4.27 -6.39 -6.12
N LEU A 157 3.37 -7.13 -6.78
CA LEU A 157 3.40 -8.60 -6.82
C LEU A 157 4.61 -9.14 -7.61
N THR A 158 4.94 -8.52 -8.75
CA THR A 158 6.11 -8.92 -9.56
C THR A 158 7.41 -8.70 -8.79
N LEU A 159 7.55 -7.55 -8.13
CA LEU A 159 8.71 -7.27 -7.30
C LEU A 159 8.77 -8.18 -6.07
N THR A 160 7.63 -8.50 -5.46
CA THR A 160 7.56 -9.48 -4.36
C THR A 160 8.08 -10.85 -4.82
N PHE A 161 7.66 -11.30 -6.01
CA PHE A 161 8.15 -12.55 -6.59
C PHE A 161 9.65 -12.51 -6.88
N ALA A 162 10.13 -11.42 -7.48
CA ALA A 162 11.56 -11.24 -7.76
C ALA A 162 12.41 -11.27 -6.48
N LEU A 163 11.99 -10.55 -5.44
CA LEU A 163 12.68 -10.53 -4.14
C LEU A 163 12.65 -11.89 -3.44
N SER A 164 11.51 -12.59 -3.50
CA SER A 164 11.37 -13.93 -2.93
C SER A 164 12.31 -14.93 -3.62
N SER A 165 12.38 -14.87 -4.95
CA SER A 165 13.27 -15.71 -5.77
C SER A 165 14.75 -15.41 -5.51
N SER A 166 15.14 -14.12 -5.46
CA SER A 166 16.53 -13.72 -5.27
C SER A 166 17.05 -13.99 -3.86
N SER A 167 16.17 -13.92 -2.85
CA SER A 167 16.55 -13.95 -1.43
C SER A 167 16.27 -15.30 -0.77
N ASN A 168 15.67 -16.25 -1.50
CA ASN A 168 15.20 -17.54 -0.97
C ASN A 168 14.27 -17.40 0.26
N LEU A 169 13.50 -16.32 0.31
CA LEU A 169 12.54 -16.05 1.38
C LEU A 169 11.12 -16.38 0.93
N PRO A 170 10.22 -16.74 1.86
CA PRO A 170 8.80 -16.91 1.56
C PRO A 170 8.22 -15.66 0.88
N PHE A 171 7.38 -15.86 -0.15
CA PHE A 171 6.76 -14.78 -0.92
C PHE A 171 6.12 -13.68 -0.04
N GLU A 172 5.36 -14.09 0.96
CA GLU A 172 4.64 -13.21 1.87
C GLU A 172 5.56 -12.26 2.66
N TYR A 173 6.79 -12.67 2.91
CA TYR A 173 7.76 -11.92 3.70
C TYR A 173 8.34 -10.74 2.92
N CYS A 174 8.46 -10.90 1.60
CA CYS A 174 9.00 -9.87 0.71
C CYS A 174 7.97 -8.80 0.34
N PHE A 175 6.67 -9.03 0.56
CA PHE A 175 5.62 -8.13 0.10
C PHE A 175 5.73 -6.73 0.72
N GLY A 176 6.04 -6.65 2.02
CA GLY A 176 6.20 -5.37 2.71
C GLY A 176 7.27 -4.49 2.04
N MET A 177 8.46 -5.04 1.77
CA MET A 177 9.53 -4.31 1.07
C MET A 177 9.12 -3.93 -0.35
N ALA A 178 8.51 -4.86 -1.08
CA ALA A 178 8.12 -4.62 -2.46
C ALA A 178 7.11 -3.47 -2.56
N ASP A 179 6.07 -3.47 -1.71
CA ASP A 179 5.06 -2.40 -1.70
C ASP A 179 5.66 -1.06 -1.21
N THR A 180 6.56 -1.09 -0.22
CA THR A 180 7.30 0.10 0.22
C THR A 180 8.24 0.68 -0.85
N LEU A 181 8.70 -0.11 -1.81
CA LEU A 181 9.48 0.38 -2.95
C LEU A 181 8.58 0.91 -4.07
N VAL A 182 7.59 0.12 -4.48
CA VAL A 182 6.74 0.39 -5.65
C VAL A 182 5.82 1.58 -5.40
N VAL A 183 5.15 1.64 -4.24
CA VAL A 183 4.13 2.66 -3.98
C VAL A 183 4.72 4.06 -3.97
N PRO A 184 5.80 4.35 -3.22
CA PRO A 184 6.43 5.66 -3.23
C PRO A 184 7.11 5.98 -4.55
N ALA A 185 7.64 4.99 -5.28
CA ALA A 185 8.23 5.22 -6.60
C ALA A 185 7.17 5.67 -7.62
N VAL A 186 6.01 5.00 -7.68
CA VAL A 186 4.92 5.38 -8.57
C VAL A 186 4.33 6.74 -8.17
N ALA A 187 4.14 6.99 -6.87
CA ALA A 187 3.64 8.27 -6.37
C ALA A 187 4.62 9.42 -6.66
N GLY A 188 5.91 9.22 -6.38
CA GLY A 188 6.96 10.20 -6.67
C GLY A 188 7.10 10.49 -8.16
N TRP A 189 7.06 9.46 -9.01
CA TRP A 189 7.04 9.64 -10.47
C TRP A 189 5.80 10.41 -10.92
N SER A 190 4.62 10.06 -10.40
CA SER A 190 3.38 10.76 -10.74
C SER A 190 3.44 12.23 -10.33
N ALA A 191 3.98 12.53 -9.14
CA ALA A 191 4.14 13.90 -8.65
C ALA A 191 5.09 14.69 -9.55
N ILE A 192 6.28 14.17 -9.83
CA ILE A 192 7.27 14.81 -10.74
C ILE A 192 6.67 15.03 -12.12
N ALA A 193 5.99 14.03 -12.69
CA ALA A 193 5.37 14.14 -14.00
C ALA A 193 4.30 15.23 -14.04
N THR A 194 3.55 15.42 -12.95
CA THR A 194 2.58 16.52 -12.80
C THR A 194 3.29 17.86 -12.61
N THR A 195 4.26 17.97 -11.71
CA THR A 195 5.01 19.22 -11.43
C THR A 195 5.65 19.80 -12.68
N PHE A 196 6.20 18.95 -13.56
CA PHE A 196 6.89 19.39 -14.78
C PHE A 196 6.02 19.27 -16.05
N ASN A 197 4.72 18.98 -15.92
CA ASN A 197 3.81 18.79 -17.05
C ASN A 197 4.32 17.81 -18.12
N ILE A 198 5.08 16.78 -17.71
CA ILE A 198 5.70 15.80 -18.62
C ILE A 198 4.64 14.91 -19.27
N ILE A 199 3.59 14.59 -18.50
CA ILE A 199 2.45 13.80 -18.96
C ILE A 199 1.24 14.70 -18.87
N PRO A 200 0.43 14.84 -19.95
CA PRO A 200 -0.75 15.66 -19.93
C PRO A 200 -1.60 15.33 -18.70
N HIS A 201 -2.05 16.40 -18.02
CA HIS A 201 -3.01 16.27 -16.96
C HIS A 201 -4.21 15.52 -17.53
N ASP A 202 -4.76 14.56 -16.77
CA ASP A 202 -6.06 14.02 -17.14
C ASP A 202 -7.01 15.21 -17.18
N SER A 203 -7.39 15.62 -18.40
CA SER A 203 -8.14 16.84 -18.61
C SER A 203 -9.41 16.74 -17.80
N THR A 204 -9.63 17.71 -16.92
CA THR A 204 -10.89 18.02 -16.24
C THR A 204 -11.95 18.48 -17.25
N ASN A 205 -12.01 17.87 -18.43
CA ASN A 205 -13.13 18.05 -19.33
C ASN A 205 -14.26 17.19 -18.79
N ASN A 206 -15.19 17.87 -18.12
CA ASN A 206 -16.48 17.37 -17.66
C ASN A 206 -17.39 16.83 -18.79
N ASP A 207 -16.91 16.72 -20.03
CA ASP A 207 -17.73 16.50 -21.22
C ASP A 207 -17.43 15.24 -22.04
N LEU A 208 -16.61 14.30 -21.58
CA LEU A 208 -16.54 13.00 -22.25
C LEU A 208 -16.58 11.83 -21.27
N LEU A 209 -17.77 11.21 -21.27
CA LEU A 209 -18.20 9.86 -20.90
C LEU A 209 -17.21 8.68 -21.17
N SER A 210 -15.95 8.94 -21.52
CA SER A 210 -14.96 8.00 -22.04
C SER A 210 -14.02 7.39 -20.97
N ASN A 211 -14.05 7.88 -19.72
CA ASN A 211 -13.27 7.32 -18.61
C ASN A 211 -14.09 6.45 -17.65
N HIS A 212 -15.39 6.29 -17.90
CA HIS A 212 -16.19 5.30 -17.20
C HIS A 212 -15.74 3.91 -17.65
N ILE A 213 -15.19 3.15 -16.70
CA ILE A 213 -15.32 1.69 -16.75
C ILE A 213 -16.78 1.42 -17.10
N GLY A 214 -17.01 0.75 -18.23
CA GLY A 214 -18.36 0.56 -18.76
C GLY A 214 -19.29 -0.01 -17.68
N THR A 215 -20.58 0.30 -17.78
CA THR A 215 -21.59 -0.07 -16.77
C THR A 215 -21.49 -1.55 -16.36
N ASP A 216 -21.21 -2.43 -17.32
CA ASP A 216 -20.99 -3.86 -17.06
C ASP A 216 -19.78 -4.13 -16.15
N ALA A 217 -18.64 -3.50 -16.44
CA ALA A 217 -17.44 -3.64 -15.64
C ALA A 217 -17.57 -2.96 -14.26
N ASP A 218 -18.39 -1.91 -14.14
CA ASP A 218 -18.74 -1.32 -12.84
C ASP A 218 -19.53 -2.30 -11.97
N ILE A 219 -20.49 -3.03 -12.57
CA ILE A 219 -21.26 -4.08 -11.90
C ILE A 219 -20.34 -5.23 -11.45
N TYR A 220 -19.45 -5.71 -12.33
CA TYR A 220 -18.52 -6.78 -11.98
C TYR A 220 -17.56 -6.39 -10.85
N LEU A 221 -16.99 -5.18 -10.89
CA LEU A 221 -16.10 -4.68 -9.83
C LEU A 221 -16.85 -4.42 -8.52
N SER A 222 -18.10 -3.97 -8.61
CA SER A 222 -19.00 -3.81 -7.46
C SER A 222 -19.34 -5.15 -6.81
N ALA A 223 -19.50 -6.22 -7.59
CA ALA A 223 -19.72 -7.58 -7.09
C ALA A 223 -18.44 -8.23 -6.54
N LEU A 224 -17.27 -7.89 -7.09
CA LEU A 224 -15.99 -8.43 -6.63
C LEU A 224 -15.64 -7.97 -5.20
N SER A 225 -15.95 -6.71 -4.86
CA SER A 225 -15.69 -6.14 -3.53
C SER A 225 -16.34 -6.94 -2.37
N PRO A 226 -17.67 -7.20 -2.35
CA PRO A 226 -18.29 -7.99 -1.30
C PRO A 226 -17.80 -9.44 -1.27
N VAL A 227 -17.41 -10.04 -2.40
CA VAL A 227 -16.78 -11.38 -2.40
C VAL A 227 -15.46 -11.35 -1.61
N VAL A 228 -14.61 -10.34 -1.84
CA VAL A 228 -13.38 -10.14 -1.06
C VAL A 228 -13.70 -9.90 0.42
N ALA A 229 -14.73 -9.11 0.73
CA ALA A 229 -15.16 -8.86 2.10
C ALA A 229 -15.64 -10.14 2.81
N ILE A 230 -16.47 -10.96 2.15
CA ILE A 230 -16.95 -12.24 2.67
C ILE A 230 -15.76 -13.18 2.92
N PHE A 231 -14.82 -13.25 1.98
CA PHE A 231 -13.61 -14.04 2.15
C PHE A 231 -12.78 -13.57 3.33
N ALA A 232 -12.57 -12.26 3.48
CA ALA A 232 -11.87 -11.68 4.62
C ALA A 232 -12.56 -12.01 5.95
N CYS A 233 -13.89 -11.82 6.03
CA CYS A 233 -14.69 -12.17 7.20
C CYS A 233 -14.60 -13.67 7.54
N PHE A 234 -14.66 -14.54 6.54
CA PHE A 234 -14.48 -15.98 6.72
C PHE A 234 -13.09 -16.30 7.30
N LYS A 235 -12.03 -15.67 6.79
CA LYS A 235 -10.66 -15.84 7.30
C LYS A 235 -10.49 -15.29 8.71
N ILE A 236 -11.15 -14.19 9.06
CA ILE A 236 -11.16 -13.66 10.44
C ILE A 236 -11.84 -14.64 11.40
N ALA A 237 -13.02 -15.15 11.02
CA ALA A 237 -13.86 -16.00 11.85
C ALA A 237 -13.30 -17.42 12.03
N SER A 238 -12.74 -18.00 10.96
CA SER A 238 -12.16 -19.35 10.97
C SER A 238 -10.80 -19.43 11.65
N ALA A 239 -10.17 -18.29 11.92
CA ALA A 239 -8.82 -18.30 12.43
C ALA A 239 -8.78 -18.65 13.94
N PRO A 240 -7.89 -19.55 14.36
CA PRO A 240 -7.93 -20.15 15.69
C PRO A 240 -7.84 -19.09 16.80
N ARG A 241 -8.70 -19.23 17.82
CA ARG A 241 -8.60 -18.47 19.08
C ARG A 241 -7.41 -19.00 19.86
N ARG A 242 -6.61 -18.11 20.45
CA ARG A 242 -5.31 -18.37 21.12
C ARG A 242 -5.36 -19.34 22.33
N GLY A 243 -6.48 -20.03 22.56
CA GLY A 243 -6.72 -20.93 23.70
C GLY A 243 -7.10 -22.37 23.35
N SER A 244 -7.12 -22.79 22.08
CA SER A 244 -7.45 -24.20 21.72
C SER A 244 -6.22 -25.02 21.29
N ARG A 245 -5.08 -24.86 21.98
CA ARG A 245 -4.14 -25.98 22.09
C ARG A 245 -4.71 -26.90 23.17
N ARG A 246 -5.42 -27.96 22.75
CA ARG A 246 -5.62 -29.13 23.60
C ARG A 246 -4.23 -29.68 23.93
N VAL A 247 -3.98 -29.80 25.23
CA VAL A 247 -2.94 -30.67 25.78
C VAL A 247 -3.29 -32.12 25.42
#